data_AF-A0A2R5FMQ5-F1
#
_entry.id   AF-A0A2R5FMQ5-F1
#
_cell.length_a   1.000
_cell.length_b   1.000
_cell.length_c   1.000
_cell.angle_alpha   90.00
_cell.angle_beta   90.00
_cell.angle_gamma   90.00
#
_symmetry.space_group_name_H-M   'P 1'
#
loop_
_entity.id
_entity.type
_entity.pdbx_description
1 polymer ?
#
loop_
_entity_poly.entity_id
_entity_poly.type
_entity_poly.pdbx_seq_one_letter_code
_entity_poly.pdbx_strand_id
1 'polypeptide(L)'
;MLLNYQYRAYPNTNQKLELNYWLRVCRYWYNKQLGDRFDWWENNRNSINACPLICPLPQLRDNPNFYSQKKQLPFIKEDLTKVVHSGELLDFSRIPSQTLQDVCKRVDLAFGRFIKGDGNGNRSGKPRFKNVARYRTMKIEGQAITIERVEKNWLFVSFSKLKGRVKVRLHRPLPKGFALKNALLTLKSDGWYLTLCLEDPKLLKRRVVEQDVN
;
A
#
# COMPACT_ATOMS: atom_id res chain seq x y z
N MET A 1 4.47 20.68 -8.05
CA MET A 1 5.68 19.84 -8.15
C MET A 1 5.62 18.83 -7.02
N LEU A 2 5.98 17.57 -7.27
CA LEU A 2 6.05 16.50 -6.26
C LEU A 2 7.51 16.20 -5.93
N LEU A 3 7.83 16.20 -4.65
CA LEU A 3 9.18 15.97 -4.12
C LEU A 3 9.18 14.84 -3.11
N ASN A 4 10.16 13.94 -3.19
CA ASN A 4 10.31 12.83 -2.26
C ASN A 4 11.60 12.99 -1.45
N TYR A 5 11.47 13.08 -0.12
CA TYR A 5 12.59 13.21 0.81
C TYR A 5 12.64 12.00 1.74
N GLN A 6 13.67 11.17 1.61
CA GLN A 6 13.88 10.01 2.48
C GLN A 6 14.79 10.36 3.65
N TYR A 7 14.40 9.99 4.86
CA TYR A 7 15.15 10.20 6.10
C TYR A 7 15.21 8.91 6.94
N ARG A 8 16.20 8.79 7.82
CA ARG A 8 16.31 7.66 8.75
C ARG A 8 15.40 7.89 9.96
N ALA A 9 14.56 6.91 10.27
CA ALA A 9 13.64 6.91 11.40
C ALA A 9 14.16 6.01 12.52
N TYR A 10 13.95 6.45 13.76
CA TYR A 10 14.37 5.80 15.00
C TYR A 10 13.14 5.52 15.88
N PRO A 11 12.28 4.57 15.47
CA PRO A 11 11.20 4.10 16.33
C PRO A 11 11.76 3.39 17.57
N ASN A 12 11.04 3.49 18.69
CA ASN A 12 11.35 2.71 19.89
C ASN A 12 10.99 1.22 19.70
N THR A 13 11.31 0.36 20.67
CA THR A 13 11.09 -1.09 20.56
C THR A 13 9.63 -1.45 20.30
N ASN A 14 8.69 -0.87 21.05
CA ASN A 14 7.25 -1.14 20.88
C ASN A 14 6.74 -0.65 19.52
N GLN A 15 7.20 0.51 19.06
CA GLN A 15 6.90 1.02 17.73
C GLN A 15 7.46 0.10 16.64
N LYS A 16 8.68 -0.43 16.79
CA LYS A 16 9.24 -1.39 15.83
C LYS A 16 8.39 -2.66 15.74
N LEU A 17 7.93 -3.19 16.88
CA LEU A 17 7.05 -4.36 16.92
C LEU A 17 5.74 -4.09 16.17
N GLU A 18 5.10 -2.96 16.45
CA GLU A 18 3.86 -2.56 15.77
C GLU A 18 4.07 -2.33 14.27
N LEU A 19 5.13 -1.63 13.87
CA LEU A 19 5.41 -1.39 12.45
C LEU A 19 5.74 -2.69 11.69
N ASN A 20 6.44 -3.63 12.33
CA ASN A 20 6.66 -4.97 11.78
C ASN A 20 5.35 -5.74 11.62
N TYR A 21 4.46 -5.63 12.61
CA TYR A 21 3.12 -6.22 12.55
C TYR A 21 2.29 -5.62 11.41
N TRP A 22 2.35 -4.30 11.23
CA TRP A 22 1.66 -3.63 10.12
C TRP A 22 2.14 -4.13 8.76
N LEU A 23 3.46 -4.30 8.58
CA LEU A 23 4.02 -4.91 7.36
C LEU A 23 3.53 -6.35 7.18
N ARG A 24 3.44 -7.15 8.25
CA ARG A 24 2.94 -8.54 8.22
C ARG A 24 1.50 -8.62 7.71
N VAL A 25 0.61 -7.77 8.23
CA VAL A 25 -0.80 -7.71 7.79
C VAL A 25 -0.90 -7.17 6.37
N CYS A 26 -0.20 -6.08 6.03
CA CYS A 26 -0.20 -5.53 4.68
C CYS A 26 0.30 -6.53 3.63
N ARG A 27 1.34 -7.31 3.97
CA ARG A 27 1.85 -8.40 3.12
C ARG A 27 0.82 -9.51 2.94
N TYR A 28 0.18 -9.95 4.02
CA TYR A 28 -0.88 -10.96 3.96
C TYR A 28 -2.02 -10.48 3.06
N TRP A 29 -2.49 -9.25 3.29
CA TRP A 29 -3.56 -8.66 2.52
C TRP A 29 -3.24 -8.51 1.04
N TYR A 30 -2.00 -8.13 0.70
CA TYR A 30 -1.52 -8.08 -0.68
C TYR A 30 -1.57 -9.47 -1.34
N ASN A 31 -1.01 -10.49 -0.68
CA ASN A 31 -0.94 -11.83 -1.23
C ASN A 31 -2.32 -12.50 -1.36
N LYS A 32 -3.20 -12.30 -0.37
CA LYS A 32 -4.57 -12.83 -0.39
C LYS A 32 -5.35 -12.27 -1.59
N GLN A 33 -5.32 -10.96 -1.80
CA GLN A 33 -6.00 -10.31 -2.93
C GLN A 33 -5.39 -10.69 -4.28
N LEU A 34 -4.06 -10.87 -4.33
CA LEU A 34 -3.40 -11.29 -5.56
C LEU A 34 -3.76 -12.75 -5.92
N GLY A 35 -3.86 -13.62 -4.92
CA GLY A 35 -4.32 -15.00 -5.10
C GLY A 35 -5.74 -15.05 -5.64
N ASP A 36 -6.67 -14.36 -4.98
CA ASP A 36 -8.08 -14.28 -5.41
C ASP A 36 -8.25 -13.78 -6.85
N ARG A 37 -7.39 -12.84 -7.30
CA ARG A 37 -7.35 -12.38 -8.69
C ARG A 37 -6.78 -13.41 -9.66
N PHE A 38 -5.76 -14.17 -9.26
CA PHE A 38 -5.25 -15.27 -10.07
C PHE A 38 -6.26 -16.41 -10.17
N ASP A 39 -6.90 -16.78 -9.07
CA ASP A 39 -7.97 -17.79 -9.05
C ASP A 39 -9.09 -17.39 -10.01
N TRP A 40 -9.53 -16.12 -9.96
CA TRP A 40 -10.50 -15.60 -10.92
C TRP A 40 -9.99 -15.68 -12.37
N TRP A 41 -8.76 -15.23 -12.62
CA TRP A 41 -8.19 -15.19 -13.97
C TRP A 41 -7.98 -16.57 -14.60
N GLU A 42 -7.55 -17.55 -13.81
CA GLU A 42 -7.32 -18.92 -14.27
C GLU A 42 -8.65 -19.65 -14.52
N ASN A 43 -9.68 -19.41 -13.69
CA ASN A 43 -10.98 -20.06 -13.83
C ASN A 43 -11.91 -19.42 -14.88
N ASN A 44 -11.76 -18.13 -15.18
CA ASN A 44 -12.65 -17.43 -16.13
C ASN A 44 -12.06 -17.34 -17.54
N ARG A 45 -10.82 -17.78 -17.76
CA ARG A 45 -10.17 -17.73 -19.08
C ARG A 45 -10.12 -19.13 -19.70
N ASN A 46 -10.97 -19.36 -20.70
CA ASN A 46 -10.79 -20.50 -21.62
C ASN A 46 -9.98 -20.07 -22.85
N SER A 47 -9.12 -20.98 -23.33
CA SER A 47 -8.58 -20.84 -24.68
C SER A 47 -9.75 -20.99 -25.66
N ILE A 48 -9.82 -20.12 -26.66
CA ILE A 48 -10.95 -20.00 -27.59
C ILE A 48 -11.30 -21.34 -28.28
N ASN A 49 -10.38 -22.32 -28.27
CA ASN A 49 -10.51 -23.61 -28.96
C ASN A 49 -10.27 -24.86 -28.08
N ALA A 50 -10.27 -24.77 -26.75
CA ALA A 50 -9.97 -25.91 -25.90
C ALA A 50 -10.89 -25.99 -24.69
N CYS A 51 -12.11 -26.48 -24.91
CA CYS A 51 -12.83 -27.16 -23.84
C CYS A 51 -13.67 -28.29 -24.45
N PRO A 52 -13.10 -29.50 -24.67
CA PRO A 52 -13.96 -30.67 -24.68
C PRO A 52 -14.59 -30.74 -23.28
N LEU A 53 -15.92 -30.77 -23.20
CA LEU A 53 -16.78 -30.67 -22.01
C LEU A 53 -16.59 -31.83 -20.98
N ILE A 54 -15.38 -32.38 -20.87
CA ILE A 54 -14.97 -33.51 -20.03
C ILE A 54 -14.54 -33.01 -18.63
N CYS A 55 -14.30 -31.71 -18.45
CA CYS A 55 -13.98 -31.12 -17.14
C CYS A 55 -15.16 -30.33 -16.54
N PRO A 56 -15.36 -30.36 -15.21
CA PRO A 56 -16.34 -29.51 -14.56
C PRO A 56 -15.96 -28.03 -14.72
N LEU A 57 -16.88 -27.24 -15.27
CA LEU A 57 -16.69 -25.80 -15.38
C LEU A 57 -16.67 -25.17 -13.99
N PRO A 58 -15.70 -24.29 -13.66
CA PRO A 58 -15.71 -23.57 -12.40
C PRO A 58 -16.92 -22.61 -12.35
N GLN A 59 -17.38 -22.30 -11.14
CA GLN A 59 -18.43 -21.31 -10.97
C GLN A 59 -17.94 -19.94 -11.44
N LEU A 60 -18.62 -19.36 -12.43
CA LEU A 60 -18.33 -18.00 -12.88
C LEU A 60 -18.56 -17.04 -11.71
N ARG A 61 -17.62 -16.13 -11.52
CA ARG A 61 -17.66 -15.10 -10.48
C ARG A 61 -17.25 -13.76 -11.08
N ASP A 62 -17.80 -12.69 -10.51
CA ASP A 62 -17.39 -11.34 -10.86
C ASP A 62 -15.91 -11.09 -10.60
N ASN A 63 -15.32 -10.23 -11.45
CA ASN A 63 -13.92 -9.84 -11.38
C ASN A 63 -13.61 -9.16 -10.02
N PRO A 64 -12.66 -9.71 -9.23
CA PRO A 64 -12.20 -9.08 -8.00
C PRO A 64 -11.37 -7.82 -8.28
N ASN A 65 -12.05 -6.73 -8.62
CA ASN A 65 -11.46 -5.42 -8.84
C ASN A 65 -11.14 -4.69 -7.51
N PHE A 66 -10.52 -3.50 -7.62
CA PHE A 66 -10.22 -2.65 -6.46
C PHE A 66 -11.44 -2.41 -5.53
N TYR A 67 -12.62 -2.14 -6.10
CA TYR A 67 -13.81 -1.79 -5.33
C TYR A 67 -14.37 -2.97 -4.54
N SER A 68 -14.47 -4.14 -5.18
CA SER A 68 -14.94 -5.38 -4.54
C SER A 68 -14.04 -5.79 -3.37
N GLN A 69 -12.72 -5.78 -3.55
CA GLN A 69 -11.76 -6.12 -2.49
C GLN A 69 -11.72 -5.06 -1.39
N LYS A 70 -11.87 -3.77 -1.74
CA LYS A 70 -12.01 -2.69 -0.75
C LYS A 70 -13.27 -2.84 0.10
N LYS A 71 -14.39 -3.30 -0.48
CA LYS A 71 -15.66 -3.53 0.22
C LYS A 71 -15.56 -4.62 1.29
N GLN A 72 -14.56 -5.50 1.22
CA GLN A 72 -14.31 -6.53 2.24
C GLN A 72 -13.67 -5.97 3.52
N LEU A 73 -13.02 -4.79 3.46
CA LEU A 73 -12.26 -4.24 4.59
C LEU A 73 -13.06 -3.95 5.87
N PRO A 74 -14.32 -3.45 5.82
CA PRO A 74 -15.13 -3.29 7.02
C PRO A 74 -15.35 -4.62 7.73
N PHE A 75 -15.81 -5.65 7.02
CA PHE A 75 -16.06 -6.99 7.58
C PHE A 75 -14.79 -7.63 8.15
N ILE A 76 -13.67 -7.53 7.43
CA ILE A 76 -12.37 -8.07 7.88
C ILE A 76 -11.83 -7.37 9.14
N LYS A 77 -12.31 -6.16 9.45
CA LYS A 77 -11.87 -5.40 10.63
C LYS A 77 -12.71 -5.65 11.88
N GLU A 78 -13.88 -6.25 11.73
CA GLU A 78 -14.76 -6.58 12.86
C GLU A 78 -14.10 -7.68 13.71
N ASP A 79 -13.52 -8.69 13.05
CA ASP A 79 -12.94 -9.85 13.70
C ASP A 79 -11.46 -10.11 13.37
N LEU A 80 -10.83 -10.97 14.18
CA LEU A 80 -9.50 -11.48 13.91
C LEU A 80 -9.51 -12.42 12.71
N THR A 81 -8.67 -12.13 11.73
CA THR A 81 -8.51 -12.98 10.55
C THR A 81 -7.50 -14.08 10.80
N LYS A 82 -7.94 -15.35 10.78
CA LYS A 82 -7.04 -16.50 10.85
C LYS A 82 -6.33 -16.72 9.51
N VAL A 83 -5.01 -16.79 9.55
CA VAL A 83 -4.19 -17.12 8.39
C VAL A 83 -4.22 -18.62 8.16
N VAL A 84 -4.71 -19.05 7.00
CA VAL A 84 -4.94 -20.47 6.68
C VAL A 84 -3.68 -21.33 6.85
N HIS A 85 -2.53 -20.89 6.34
CA HIS A 85 -1.31 -21.71 6.33
C HIS A 85 -0.51 -21.68 7.64
N SER A 86 -0.60 -20.62 8.43
CA SER A 86 0.19 -20.46 9.66
C SER A 86 -0.64 -20.56 10.94
N GLY A 87 -1.97 -20.54 10.86
CA GLY A 87 -2.86 -20.48 12.02
C GLY A 87 -2.83 -19.16 12.80
N GLU A 88 -1.96 -18.22 12.41
CA GLU A 88 -1.78 -16.92 13.06
C GLU A 88 -3.05 -16.06 12.96
N LEU A 89 -3.38 -15.34 14.03
CA LEU A 89 -4.50 -14.39 14.08
C LEU A 89 -4.00 -12.98 13.74
N LEU A 90 -4.55 -12.39 12.68
CA LEU A 90 -4.23 -11.05 12.22
C LEU A 90 -5.38 -10.08 12.48
N ASP A 91 -5.04 -8.95 13.08
CA ASP A 91 -5.93 -7.88 13.46
C ASP A 91 -5.73 -6.69 12.52
N PHE A 92 -6.69 -6.51 11.61
CA PHE A 92 -6.67 -5.42 10.63
C PHE A 92 -7.08 -4.08 11.25
N SER A 93 -7.68 -4.09 12.43
CA SER A 93 -8.15 -2.88 13.12
C SER A 93 -6.97 -2.02 13.61
N ARG A 94 -5.80 -2.62 13.88
CA ARG A 94 -4.59 -1.90 14.34
C ARG A 94 -4.01 -0.95 13.31
N ILE A 95 -4.33 -1.15 12.03
CA ILE A 95 -3.71 -0.42 10.91
C ILE A 95 -4.64 0.70 10.44
N PRO A 96 -4.10 1.87 10.03
CA PRO A 96 -4.88 2.90 9.38
C PRO A 96 -5.61 2.35 8.14
N SER A 97 -6.90 2.69 8.00
CA SER A 97 -7.73 2.20 6.88
C SER A 97 -7.17 2.60 5.52
N GLN A 98 -6.60 3.80 5.43
CA GLN A 98 -5.99 4.34 4.23
C GLN A 98 -4.79 3.51 3.75
N THR A 99 -3.96 3.00 4.68
CA THR A 99 -2.83 2.13 4.36
C THR A 99 -3.31 0.81 3.75
N LEU A 100 -4.34 0.18 4.31
CA LEU A 100 -4.92 -1.05 3.75
C LEU A 100 -5.55 -0.82 2.37
N GLN A 101 -6.20 0.33 2.16
CA GLN A 101 -6.72 0.71 0.85
C GLN A 101 -5.59 0.93 -0.19
N ASP A 102 -4.46 1.50 0.22
CA ASP A 102 -3.28 1.61 -0.66
C ASP A 102 -2.77 0.23 -1.07
N VAL A 103 -2.80 -0.77 -0.19
CA VAL A 103 -2.45 -2.15 -0.54
C VAL A 103 -3.36 -2.68 -1.65
N CYS A 104 -4.68 -2.48 -1.54
CA CYS A 104 -5.63 -2.85 -2.61
C CYS A 104 -5.27 -2.19 -3.95
N LYS A 105 -4.97 -0.89 -3.94
CA LYS A 105 -4.53 -0.15 -5.15
C LYS A 105 -3.25 -0.73 -5.75
N ARG A 106 -2.29 -1.13 -4.92
CA ARG A 106 -1.03 -1.74 -5.40
C ARG A 106 -1.25 -3.08 -6.09
N VAL A 107 -2.14 -3.92 -5.56
CA VAL A 107 -2.49 -5.20 -6.20
C VAL A 107 -3.18 -4.92 -7.54
N ASP A 108 -4.13 -3.98 -7.55
CA ASP A 108 -4.88 -3.60 -8.74
C ASP A 108 -3.99 -3.11 -9.88
N LEU A 109 -3.08 -2.18 -9.58
CA LEU A 109 -2.10 -1.68 -10.55
C LEU A 109 -1.16 -2.78 -11.04
N ALA A 110 -0.69 -3.66 -10.15
CA ALA A 110 0.20 -4.75 -10.53
C ALA A 110 -0.49 -5.75 -11.47
N PHE A 111 -1.75 -6.09 -11.18
CA PHE A 111 -2.56 -7.00 -11.99
C PHE A 111 -2.99 -6.35 -13.32
N GLY A 112 -3.36 -5.08 -13.30
CA GLY A 112 -3.70 -4.31 -14.50
C GLY A 112 -2.54 -4.23 -15.50
N ARG A 113 -1.30 -4.01 -15.01
CA ARG A 113 -0.08 -4.03 -15.84
C ARG A 113 0.20 -5.39 -16.47
N PHE A 114 -0.09 -6.47 -15.75
CA PHE A 114 0.03 -7.83 -16.25
C PHE A 114 -0.95 -8.13 -17.39
N ILE A 115 -2.19 -7.65 -17.28
CA ILE A 115 -3.24 -7.89 -18.29
C ILE A 115 -3.06 -7.00 -19.52
N LYS A 116 -2.98 -5.67 -19.32
CA LYS A 116 -3.00 -4.70 -20.42
C LYS A 116 -1.71 -4.66 -21.23
N GLY A 117 -0.58 -5.03 -20.63
CA GLY A 117 0.75 -4.74 -21.17
C GLY A 117 1.11 -3.25 -21.07
N ASP A 118 2.37 -2.93 -21.36
CA ASP A 118 2.91 -1.58 -21.42
C ASP A 118 2.57 -0.93 -22.77
N GLY A 119 2.62 0.40 -22.84
CA GLY A 119 2.28 1.17 -24.06
C GLY A 119 3.12 0.85 -25.30
N ASN A 120 4.23 0.12 -25.14
CA ASN A 120 5.10 -0.37 -26.21
C ASN A 120 4.79 -1.81 -26.65
N GLY A 121 3.66 -2.38 -26.21
CA GLY A 121 3.26 -3.78 -26.50
C GLY A 121 3.96 -4.84 -25.64
N ASN A 122 4.98 -4.47 -24.87
CA ASN A 122 5.67 -5.36 -23.92
C ASN A 122 4.80 -5.63 -22.71
N ARG A 123 4.63 -6.90 -22.30
CA ARG A 123 3.87 -7.23 -21.09
C ARG A 123 4.77 -7.18 -19.86
N SER A 124 4.33 -6.45 -18.83
CA SER A 124 4.88 -6.62 -17.48
C SER A 124 4.70 -8.09 -17.04
N GLY A 125 5.76 -8.72 -16.54
CA GLY A 125 5.72 -10.13 -16.12
C GLY A 125 4.69 -10.43 -15.02
N LYS A 126 4.32 -11.72 -14.84
CA LYS A 126 3.34 -12.19 -13.84
C LYS A 126 3.67 -11.63 -12.45
N PRO A 127 2.74 -10.91 -11.78
CA PRO A 127 2.95 -10.39 -10.44
C PRO A 127 3.24 -11.53 -9.47
N ARG A 128 4.26 -11.35 -8.63
CA ARG A 128 4.71 -12.38 -7.68
C ARG A 128 4.17 -12.11 -6.29
N PHE A 129 3.80 -13.18 -5.59
CA PHE A 129 3.56 -13.14 -4.15
C PHE A 129 4.77 -12.57 -3.43
N LYS A 130 4.51 -11.76 -2.39
CA LYS A 130 5.54 -11.05 -1.65
C LYS A 130 5.87 -11.80 -0.37
N ASN A 131 7.12 -12.22 -0.24
CA ASN A 131 7.66 -12.70 1.03
C ASN A 131 8.06 -11.53 1.95
N VAL A 132 8.54 -11.84 3.16
CA VAL A 132 9.00 -10.86 4.15
C VAL A 132 10.05 -9.91 3.57
N ALA A 133 11.00 -10.45 2.81
CA ALA A 133 12.09 -9.68 2.22
C ALA A 133 11.63 -8.76 1.07
N ARG A 134 10.50 -9.03 0.41
CA ARG A 134 10.00 -8.23 -0.71
C ARG A 134 8.96 -7.18 -0.31
N TYR A 135 8.19 -7.41 0.77
CA TYR A 135 7.19 -6.46 1.26
C TYR A 135 7.75 -5.63 2.42
N ARG A 136 8.47 -4.56 2.11
CA ARG A 136 9.20 -3.74 3.10
C ARG A 136 8.65 -2.32 3.30
N THR A 137 7.74 -1.89 2.44
CA THR A 137 7.29 -0.50 2.39
C THR A 137 5.78 -0.42 2.50
N MET A 138 5.29 0.42 3.41
CA MET A 138 3.87 0.76 3.54
C MET A 138 3.67 2.27 3.42
N LYS A 139 2.55 2.67 2.82
CA LYS A 139 2.18 4.07 2.64
C LYS A 139 1.20 4.48 3.72
N ILE A 140 1.40 5.66 4.27
CA ILE A 140 0.48 6.32 5.19
C ILE A 140 0.11 7.64 4.53
N GLU A 141 -1.18 7.90 4.34
CA GLU A 141 -1.63 9.17 3.75
C GLU A 141 -1.38 10.32 4.73
N GLY A 142 -1.20 11.54 4.21
CA GLY A 142 -0.84 12.71 5.00
C GLY A 142 -1.80 13.02 6.15
N GLN A 143 -3.10 12.70 5.99
CA GLN A 143 -4.13 12.88 7.02
C GLN A 143 -3.89 12.03 8.28
N ALA A 144 -3.19 10.91 8.13
CA ALA A 144 -2.87 10.01 9.24
C ALA A 144 -1.48 10.31 9.85
N ILE A 145 -0.86 11.43 9.49
CA ILE A 145 0.48 11.84 9.92
C ILE A 145 0.41 13.22 10.55
N THR A 146 0.89 13.32 11.78
CA THR A 146 1.01 14.61 12.47
C THR A 146 2.48 14.92 12.70
N ILE A 147 2.92 16.09 12.23
CA ILE A 147 4.24 16.62 12.54
C ILE A 147 4.12 17.37 13.87
N GLU A 148 4.66 16.80 14.93
CA GLU A 148 4.55 17.38 16.28
C GLU A 148 5.60 18.43 16.55
N ARG A 149 6.84 18.16 16.15
CA ARG A 149 7.97 19.03 16.44
C ARG A 149 9.02 18.94 15.35
N VAL A 150 9.54 20.10 14.95
CA VAL A 150 10.70 20.22 14.07
C VAL A 150 11.81 20.91 14.86
N GLU A 151 12.93 20.22 15.01
CA GLU A 151 14.18 20.75 15.55
C GLU A 151 15.22 20.83 14.43
N LYS A 152 16.40 21.40 14.71
CA LYS A 152 17.44 21.66 13.69
C LYS A 152 17.78 20.42 12.84
N ASN A 153 18.01 19.27 13.49
CA ASN A 153 18.40 18.01 12.84
C ASN A 153 17.41 16.85 13.10
N TRP A 154 16.31 17.12 13.80
CA TRP A 154 15.37 16.10 14.24
C TRP A 154 13.94 16.50 13.91
N LEU A 155 13.16 15.53 13.46
CA LEU A 155 11.74 15.63 13.18
C LEU A 155 11.00 14.60 14.03
N PHE A 156 9.96 15.01 14.73
CA PHE A 156 9.11 14.15 15.54
C PHE A 156 7.75 14.03 14.86
N VAL A 157 7.42 12.80 14.46
CA VAL A 157 6.21 12.50 13.70
C VAL A 157 5.39 11.47 14.47
N SER A 158 4.10 11.71 14.63
CA SER A 158 3.15 10.68 15.07
C SER A 158 2.33 10.17 13.89
N PHE A 159 1.97 8.89 13.97
CA PHE A 159 1.14 8.21 13.00
C PHE A 159 -0.16 7.78 13.67
N SER A 160 -1.28 7.88 12.95
CA SER A 160 -2.56 7.36 13.42
C SER A 160 -2.42 5.88 13.81
N LYS A 161 -3.01 5.50 14.96
CA LYS A 161 -2.93 4.16 15.57
C LYS A 161 -1.55 3.69 16.02
N LEU A 162 -0.49 4.47 15.83
CA LEU A 162 0.81 4.21 16.45
C LEU A 162 0.94 5.03 17.72
N LYS A 163 1.26 4.38 18.83
CA LYS A 163 1.43 5.08 20.12
C LYS A 163 2.75 5.88 20.13
N GLY A 164 2.63 7.17 20.43
CA GLY A 164 3.74 8.08 20.64
C GLY A 164 4.42 8.56 19.35
N ARG A 165 5.42 9.43 19.55
CA ARG A 165 6.19 10.06 18.47
C ARG A 165 7.37 9.21 18.00
N VAL A 166 7.60 9.22 16.70
CA VAL A 166 8.75 8.60 16.04
C VAL A 166 9.78 9.68 15.74
N LYS A 167 11.02 9.46 16.19
CA LYS A 167 12.15 10.36 15.93
C LYS A 167 12.70 10.11 14.53
N VAL A 168 12.95 11.16 13.76
CA VAL A 168 13.46 11.09 12.39
C VAL A 168 14.64 12.05 12.25
N ARG A 169 15.77 11.59 11.71
CA ARG A 169 16.97 12.42 11.54
C ARG A 169 16.91 13.18 10.21
N LEU A 170 16.80 14.50 10.31
CA LEU A 170 16.85 15.40 9.16
C LEU A 170 18.32 15.65 8.80
N HIS A 171 18.76 15.12 7.66
CA HIS A 171 20.07 15.47 7.05
C HIS A 171 19.92 16.57 5.97
N ARG A 172 18.68 16.88 5.59
CA ARG A 172 18.31 17.96 4.66
C ARG A 172 17.11 18.71 5.25
N PRO A 173 17.11 20.05 5.24
CA PRO A 173 15.96 20.82 5.70
C PRO A 173 14.75 20.55 4.81
N LEU A 174 13.54 20.62 5.39
CA LEU A 174 12.31 20.50 4.63
C LEU A 174 12.09 21.79 3.80
N PRO A 175 11.68 21.68 2.53
CA PRO A 175 11.44 22.84 1.69
C PRO A 175 10.24 23.65 2.23
N LYS A 176 10.39 24.98 2.29
CA LYS A 176 9.34 25.88 2.80
C LYS A 176 8.17 25.96 1.83
N GLY A 177 6.94 25.97 2.36
CA GLY A 177 5.72 26.14 1.57
C GLY A 177 5.17 24.87 0.90
N PHE A 178 5.73 23.69 1.20
CA PHE A 178 5.23 22.42 0.70
C PHE A 178 4.24 21.77 1.70
N ALA A 179 3.18 21.16 1.17
CA ALA A 179 2.24 20.36 1.95
C ALA A 179 2.64 18.89 1.94
N LEU A 180 2.44 18.19 3.08
CA LEU A 180 2.67 16.75 3.17
C LEU A 180 1.51 16.00 2.52
N LYS A 181 1.78 15.31 1.40
CA LYS A 181 0.77 14.50 0.70
C LYS A 181 0.61 13.14 1.35
N ASN A 182 1.72 12.43 1.54
CA ASN A 182 1.78 11.13 2.20
C ASN A 182 3.22 10.82 2.62
N ALA A 183 3.39 9.72 3.36
CA ALA A 183 4.70 9.20 3.65
C ALA A 183 4.78 7.68 3.43
N LEU A 184 5.99 7.22 3.14
CA LEU A 184 6.33 5.81 2.97
C LEU A 184 7.27 5.40 4.10
N LEU A 185 6.81 4.47 4.94
CA LEU A 185 7.66 3.80 5.92
C LEU A 185 8.27 2.56 5.28
N THR A 186 9.60 2.51 5.23
CA THR A 186 10.36 1.42 4.61
C THR A 186 11.31 0.81 5.62
N LEU A 187 11.24 -0.51 5.79
CA LEU A 187 12.20 -1.29 6.55
C LEU A 187 13.37 -1.70 5.64
N LYS A 188 14.58 -1.20 5.91
CA LYS A 188 15.83 -1.64 5.27
C LYS A 188 16.62 -2.53 6.25
N SER A 189 17.74 -3.10 5.80
CA SER A 189 18.66 -3.87 6.65
C SER A 189 19.11 -3.08 7.89
N ASP A 190 19.40 -1.79 7.71
CA ASP A 190 20.01 -0.96 8.75
C ASP A 190 18.98 -0.25 9.64
N GLY A 191 17.68 -0.50 9.40
CA GLY A 191 16.57 0.04 10.16
C GLY A 191 15.49 0.72 9.32
N TRP A 192 14.70 1.56 9.99
CA TRP A 192 13.53 2.20 9.42
C TRP A 192 13.87 3.51 8.72
N TYR A 193 13.21 3.74 7.60
CA TYR A 193 13.31 4.98 6.83
C TYR A 193 11.91 5.54 6.56
N LEU A 194 11.77 6.85 6.70
CA LEU A 194 10.57 7.60 6.38
C LEU A 194 10.82 8.42 5.12
N THR A 195 10.05 8.17 4.06
CA THR A 195 10.07 8.99 2.85
C THR A 195 8.85 9.89 2.85
N LEU A 196 9.05 11.20 2.99
CA LEU A 196 8.01 12.20 2.91
C LEU A 196 7.78 12.58 1.46
N CYS A 197 6.54 12.47 1.00
CA CYS A 197 6.12 12.96 -0.30
C CYS A 197 5.47 14.33 -0.11
N LEU A 198 6.18 15.35 -0.57
CA LEU A 198 5.83 16.76 -0.43
C LEU A 198 5.28 17.28 -1.75
N GLU A 199 4.20 18.03 -1.69
CA GLU A 199 3.52 18.61 -2.84
C GLU A 199 3.49 20.13 -2.71
N ASP A 200 3.85 20.83 -3.79
CA ASP A 200 3.73 22.30 -3.85
C ASP A 200 2.27 22.71 -4.12
N PRO A 201 1.58 23.35 -3.16
CA PRO A 201 0.19 23.76 -3.31
C PRO A 201 -0.02 24.85 -4.37
N LYS A 202 1.00 25.67 -4.64
CA LYS A 202 0.87 26.82 -5.57
C LYS A 202 0.63 26.37 -7.01
N LEU A 203 1.18 25.21 -7.38
CA LEU A 203 1.00 24.62 -8.70
C LEU A 203 -0.34 23.89 -8.88
N LEU A 204 -1.04 23.55 -7.78
CA LEU A 204 -2.37 22.93 -7.85
C LEU A 204 -3.45 23.93 -8.24
N LYS A 205 -3.36 25.18 -7.78
CA LYS A 205 -4.32 26.24 -8.15
C LYS A 205 -4.37 26.51 -9.65
N ARG A 206 -3.25 26.33 -10.37
CA ARG A 206 -3.20 26.55 -11.83
C ARG A 206 -3.90 25.46 -12.63
N ARG A 207 -3.86 24.20 -12.17
CA ARG A 207 -4.46 23.07 -12.90
C ARG A 207 -5.98 23.02 -12.84
N VAL A 208 -6.59 23.57 -11.78
CA VAL A 208 -8.06 23.63 -11.68
C VAL A 208 -8.60 24.70 -12.65
N VAL A 209 -7.91 25.84 -12.79
CA VAL A 209 -8.32 26.93 -13.69
C VAL A 209 -8.22 26.53 -15.17
N GLU A 210 -7.30 25.64 -15.54
CA GLU A 210 -7.18 25.14 -16.93
C GLU A 210 -8.18 24.04 -17.29
N GLN A 211 -8.94 23.49 -16.33
CA GLN A 211 -9.96 22.46 -16.60
C GLN A 211 -11.39 23.01 -16.71
N ASP A 212 -11.60 24.30 -16.42
CA ASP A 212 -12.90 24.98 -16.51
C ASP A 212 -13.01 25.90 -17.76
N VAL A 213 -12.09 25.77 -18.72
CA VAL A 213 -12.16 26.44 -20.03
C VAL A 213 -12.04 25.39 -21.11
N ASN A 214 -13.18 24.76 -21.44
CA ASN A 214 -13.57 24.23 -22.75
C ASN A 214 -14.99 23.68 -22.69
#